data_AF-A0A936PX35-F1
#
_entry.id   AF-A0A936PX35-F1
#
_cell.length_a   1.000
_cell.length_b   1.000
_cell.length_c   1.000
_cell.angle_alpha   90.00
_cell.angle_beta   90.00
_cell.angle_gamma   90.00
#
_symmetry.space_group_name_H-M   'P 1'
#
loop_
_entity.id
_entity.type
_entity.pdbx_description
1 polymer ?
#
loop_
_entity_poly.entity_id
_entity_poly.type
_entity_poly.pdbx_seq_one_letter_code
_entity_poly.pdbx_strand_id
1 'polypeptide(L)'
;MSLNLKDWQPESEFLRALDARQEAAIEARGYERAFERAFERGFKLGLVQGVQLVVLQMLDQRFGPLPAKVAKRIDRATFAELNIWSARLLDAKTLAEVFQSASRAKSSAK
;
A
#
# COMPACT_ATOMS: atom_id res chain seq x y z
N MET A 1 29.61 -38.64 -42.78
CA MET A 1 28.37 -38.04 -42.22
C MET A 1 28.37 -36.59 -42.66
N SER A 2 27.78 -36.31 -43.82
CA SER A 2 27.87 -34.99 -44.46
C SER A 2 26.72 -34.12 -43.97
N LEU A 3 27.00 -33.06 -43.22
CA LEU A 3 26.03 -32.02 -42.92
C LEU A 3 25.86 -31.14 -44.17
N ASN A 4 24.63 -31.04 -44.65
CA ASN A 4 24.29 -30.34 -45.89
C ASN A 4 24.21 -28.83 -45.61
N LEU A 5 25.15 -28.06 -46.15
CA LEU A 5 25.24 -26.60 -45.94
C LEU A 5 24.00 -25.84 -46.48
N LYS A 6 23.18 -26.46 -47.33
CA LYS A 6 21.96 -25.88 -47.90
C LYS A 6 20.77 -25.84 -46.93
N ASP A 7 20.79 -26.68 -45.90
CA ASP A 7 19.73 -26.72 -44.89
C ASP A 7 19.97 -25.66 -43.79
N TRP A 8 21.15 -25.05 -43.77
CA TRP A 8 21.52 -23.99 -42.83
C TRP A 8 20.98 -22.64 -43.30
N GLN A 9 19.96 -22.14 -42.61
CA GLN A 9 19.29 -20.86 -42.88
C GLN A 9 19.48 -19.90 -41.69
N PRO A 10 20.71 -19.38 -41.47
CA PRO A 10 21.06 -18.59 -40.30
C PRO A 10 20.20 -17.33 -40.14
N GLU A 11 19.71 -16.74 -41.23
CA GLU A 11 18.81 -15.58 -41.19
C GLU A 11 17.46 -15.91 -40.52
N SER A 12 16.90 -17.09 -40.78
CA SER A 12 15.63 -17.53 -40.19
C SER A 12 15.73 -17.89 -38.70
N GLU A 13 16.85 -18.50 -38.29
CA GLU A 13 17.12 -18.79 -36.88
C GLU A 13 17.43 -17.50 -36.11
N PHE A 14 18.17 -16.58 -36.73
CA PHE A 14 18.46 -15.27 -36.17
C PHE A 14 17.18 -14.47 -35.90
N LEU A 15 16.26 -14.41 -36.86
CA LEU A 15 14.99 -13.70 -36.71
C LEU A 15 14.11 -14.35 -35.63
N ARG A 16 14.01 -15.68 -35.58
CA ARG A 16 13.30 -16.39 -34.50
C ARG A 16 13.89 -16.13 -33.12
N ALA A 17 15.22 -16.09 -33.02
CA ALA A 17 15.89 -15.76 -31.76
C ALA A 17 15.65 -14.31 -31.34
N LEU A 18 15.58 -13.38 -32.30
CA LEU A 18 15.24 -11.99 -32.05
C LEU A 18 13.80 -11.87 -31.53
N ASP A 19 12.84 -12.54 -32.17
CA ASP A 19 11.43 -12.52 -31.79
C ASP A 19 11.22 -13.13 -30.40
N ALA A 20 11.80 -14.31 -30.14
CA ALA A 20 11.74 -14.95 -28.83
C ALA A 20 12.35 -14.05 -27.72
N ARG A 21 13.44 -13.34 -28.03
CA ARG A 21 14.05 -12.38 -27.09
C ARG A 21 13.14 -11.17 -26.86
N GLN A 22 12.45 -10.69 -27.89
CA GLN A 22 11.49 -9.59 -27.75
C GLN A 22 10.29 -10.00 -26.92
N GLU A 23 9.71 -11.19 -27.18
CA GLU A 23 8.60 -11.75 -26.41
C GLU A 23 8.99 -11.91 -24.94
N ALA A 24 10.14 -12.54 -24.66
CA ALA A 24 10.65 -12.68 -23.30
C ALA A 24 10.86 -11.32 -22.61
N ALA A 25 11.31 -10.30 -23.34
CA ALA A 25 11.48 -8.95 -22.79
C ALA A 25 10.14 -8.27 -22.47
N ILE A 26 9.11 -8.48 -23.31
CA ILE A 26 7.76 -7.97 -23.09
C ILE A 26 7.15 -8.64 -21.85
N GLU A 27 7.27 -9.97 -21.75
CA GLU A 27 6.78 -10.74 -20.61
C GLU A 27 7.47 -10.32 -19.31
N ALA A 28 8.81 -10.23 -19.31
CA ALA A 28 9.58 -9.80 -18.15
C ALA A 28 9.13 -8.42 -17.64
N ARG A 29 8.93 -7.46 -18.56
CA ARG A 29 8.39 -6.13 -18.22
C ARG A 29 6.96 -6.21 -17.68
N GLY A 30 6.15 -7.13 -18.19
CA GLY A 30 4.80 -7.40 -17.69
C GLY A 30 4.81 -7.87 -16.24
N TYR A 31 5.66 -8.85 -15.92
CA TYR A 31 5.83 -9.35 -14.55
C TYR A 31 6.38 -8.30 -13.61
N GLU A 32 7.39 -7.53 -14.03
CA GLU A 32 7.98 -6.46 -13.21
C GLU A 32 6.94 -5.42 -12.81
N ARG A 33 6.15 -4.93 -13.79
CA ARG A 33 5.05 -3.98 -13.53
C ARG A 33 3.96 -4.56 -12.63
N ALA A 34 3.62 -5.82 -12.82
CA ALA A 34 2.61 -6.49 -11.99
C ALA A 34 3.09 -6.63 -10.54
N PHE A 35 4.35 -7.03 -10.37
CA PHE A 35 5.00 -7.15 -9.06
C PHE A 35 5.09 -5.79 -8.37
N GLU A 36 5.57 -4.74 -9.05
CA GLU A 36 5.69 -3.40 -8.48
C GLU A 36 4.34 -2.87 -7.96
N ARG A 37 3.27 -3.02 -8.76
CA ARG A 37 1.90 -2.63 -8.34
C ARG A 37 1.36 -3.48 -7.19
N ALA A 38 1.69 -4.76 -7.13
CA ALA A 38 1.28 -5.63 -6.04
C ALA A 38 2.03 -5.27 -4.75
N PHE A 39 3.34 -5.08 -4.85
CA PHE A 39 4.20 -4.67 -3.76
C PHE A 39 3.79 -3.31 -3.19
N GLU A 40 3.60 -2.30 -4.04
CA GLU A 40 3.20 -0.96 -3.58
C GLU A 40 1.86 -0.99 -2.83
N ARG A 41 0.87 -1.75 -3.33
CA ARG A 41 -0.43 -1.93 -2.67
C ARG A 41 -0.28 -2.66 -1.34
N GLY A 42 0.46 -3.76 -1.31
CA GLY A 42 0.71 -4.54 -0.10
C GLY A 42 1.46 -3.73 0.96
N PHE A 43 2.48 -2.99 0.55
CA PHE A 43 3.26 -2.12 1.42
C PHE A 43 2.40 -1.01 2.04
N LYS A 44 1.60 -0.30 1.22
CA LYS A 44 0.68 0.74 1.71
C LYS A 44 -0.35 0.18 2.69
N LEU A 45 -0.95 -0.97 2.37
CA LEU A 45 -1.92 -1.61 3.25
C LEU A 45 -1.27 -2.02 4.59
N GLY A 46 -0.11 -2.67 4.53
CA GLY A 46 0.63 -3.11 5.72
C GLY A 46 1.05 -1.93 6.60
N LEU A 47 1.47 -0.81 5.99
CA LEU A 47 1.80 0.40 6.74
C LEU A 47 0.58 0.96 7.49
N VAL A 48 -0.59 1.06 6.84
CA VAL A 48 -1.81 1.54 7.48
C VAL A 48 -2.24 0.60 8.61
N GLN A 49 -2.28 -0.71 8.36
CA GLN A 49 -2.64 -1.72 9.36
C GLN A 49 -1.70 -1.69 10.56
N GLY A 50 -0.39 -1.54 10.33
CA GLY A 50 0.60 -1.39 11.40
C GLY A 50 0.31 -0.18 12.29
N VAL A 51 0.03 0.99 11.68
CA VAL A 51 -0.33 2.19 12.46
C VAL A 51 -1.65 2.01 13.20
N GLN A 52 -2.67 1.39 12.58
CA GLN A 52 -3.94 1.09 13.25
C GLN A 52 -3.75 0.28 14.52
N LEU A 53 -2.93 -0.78 14.47
CA LEU A 53 -2.61 -1.63 15.61
C LEU A 53 -1.93 -0.83 16.74
N VAL A 54 -0.93 -0.02 16.41
CA VAL A 54 -0.21 0.81 17.39
C VAL A 54 -1.16 1.83 18.03
N VAL A 55 -1.98 2.52 17.23
CA VAL A 55 -2.93 3.50 17.75
C VAL A 55 -3.95 2.84 18.68
N LEU A 56 -4.48 1.67 18.33
CA LEU A 56 -5.37 0.91 19.21
C LEU A 56 -4.71 0.56 20.54
N GLN A 57 -3.47 0.06 20.50
CA GLN A 57 -2.74 -0.29 21.71
C GLN A 57 -2.49 0.92 22.60
N MET A 58 -2.09 2.06 22.03
CA MET A 58 -1.86 3.28 22.81
C MET A 58 -3.17 3.85 23.39
N LEU A 59 -4.26 3.79 22.64
CA LEU A 59 -5.59 4.19 23.12
C LEU A 59 -6.04 3.32 24.31
N ASP A 60 -5.87 2.00 24.19
CA ASP A 60 -6.22 1.04 25.25
C ASP A 60 -5.35 1.25 26.50
N GLN A 61 -4.05 1.52 26.34
CA GLN A 61 -3.16 1.83 27.45
C GLN A 61 -3.49 3.15 28.15
N ARG A 62 -3.89 4.19 27.42
CA ARG A 62 -4.18 5.51 28.03
C ARG A 62 -5.59 5.61 28.62
N PHE A 63 -6.56 4.95 28.00
CA PHE A 63 -7.98 5.13 28.34
C PHE A 63 -8.65 3.86 28.88
N GLY A 64 -7.92 2.73 28.94
CA GLY A 64 -8.46 1.43 29.29
C GLY A 64 -9.26 0.77 28.16
N PRO A 65 -10.00 -0.31 28.46
CA PRO A 65 -10.72 -1.11 27.47
C PRO A 65 -11.57 -0.27 26.51
N LEU A 66 -11.24 -0.35 25.22
CA LEU A 66 -11.89 0.48 24.21
C LEU A 66 -13.27 -0.07 23.81
N PRO A 67 -14.29 0.79 23.66
CA PRO A 67 -15.57 0.39 23.07
C PRO A 67 -15.39 -0.13 21.64
N ALA A 68 -16.16 -1.16 21.26
CA ALA A 68 -16.09 -1.76 19.91
C ALA A 68 -16.26 -0.74 18.76
N LYS A 69 -16.97 0.37 18.99
CA LYS A 69 -17.13 1.46 18.02
C LYS A 69 -15.80 2.17 17.72
N VAL A 70 -14.90 2.29 18.70
CA VAL A 70 -13.57 2.90 18.53
C VAL A 70 -12.71 2.00 17.64
N ALA A 71 -12.68 0.69 17.92
CA ALA A 71 -11.95 -0.28 17.10
C ALA A 71 -12.37 -0.23 15.62
N LYS A 72 -13.69 -0.25 15.35
CA LYS A 72 -14.23 -0.12 13.99
C LYS A 72 -13.89 1.22 13.31
N ARG A 73 -13.73 2.29 14.09
CA ARG A 73 -13.36 3.61 13.55
C ARG A 73 -11.88 3.64 13.17
N ILE A 74 -11.00 3.06 13.97
CA ILE A 74 -9.57 2.93 13.65
C ILE A 74 -9.36 2.05 12.41
N ASP A 75 -10.04 0.90 12.34
CA ASP A 75 -9.96 -0.05 11.22
C ASP A 75 -10.31 0.57 9.85
N ARG A 76 -11.19 1.58 9.84
CA ARG A 76 -11.61 2.29 8.63
C ARG A 76 -10.85 3.59 8.37
N ALA A 77 -9.97 3.98 9.28
CA ALA A 77 -9.29 5.26 9.20
C ALA A 77 -8.18 5.25 8.16
N THR A 78 -8.05 6.38 7.48
CA THR A 78 -6.93 6.65 6.58
C THR A 78 -5.63 6.89 7.35
N PHE A 79 -4.49 6.71 6.70
CA PHE A 79 -3.19 7.04 7.28
C PHE A 79 -3.12 8.48 7.84
N ALA A 80 -3.74 9.44 7.14
CA ALA A 80 -3.75 10.84 7.56
C ALA A 80 -4.55 11.05 8.85
N GLU A 81 -5.72 10.41 8.97
CA GLU A 81 -6.52 10.45 10.20
C GLU A 81 -5.78 9.80 11.37
N LEU A 82 -5.15 8.64 11.13
CA LEU A 82 -4.34 7.96 12.15
C LEU A 82 -3.19 8.84 12.63
N ASN A 83 -2.47 9.52 11.72
CA ASN A 83 -1.40 10.45 12.10
C ASN A 83 -1.89 11.60 12.97
N ILE A 84 -3.05 12.19 12.63
CA ILE A 84 -3.66 13.26 13.43
C ILE A 84 -4.03 12.74 14.82
N TRP A 85 -4.65 11.56 14.90
CA TRP A 85 -5.04 10.97 16.17
C TRP A 85 -3.84 10.56 17.01
N SER A 86 -2.78 10.01 16.42
CA SER A 86 -1.51 9.71 17.11
C SER A 86 -0.90 10.95 17.75
N ALA A 87 -0.90 12.09 17.06
CA ALA A 87 -0.38 13.34 17.61
C ALA A 87 -1.22 13.83 18.79
N ARG A 88 -2.55 13.83 18.65
CA ARG A 88 -3.49 14.22 19.72
C ARG A 88 -3.52 13.25 20.89
N LEU A 89 -3.13 12.01 20.67
CA LEU A 89 -3.09 11.02 21.73
C LEU A 89 -2.11 11.39 22.83
N LEU A 90 -1.09 12.19 22.52
CA LEU A 90 -0.05 12.59 23.45
C LEU A 90 -0.60 13.49 24.57
N ASP A 91 -1.51 14.40 24.25
CA ASP A 91 -2.02 15.44 25.14
C ASP A 91 -3.50 15.31 25.49
N ALA A 92 -4.29 14.60 24.68
CA ALA A 92 -5.73 14.41 24.93
C ALA A 92 -6.00 13.77 26.29
N LYS A 93 -6.98 14.33 27.01
CA LYS A 93 -7.48 13.84 28.29
C LYS A 93 -8.63 12.85 28.13
N THR A 94 -9.27 12.85 26.97
CA THR A 94 -10.41 11.98 26.67
C THR A 94 -10.34 11.39 25.27
N LEU A 95 -10.99 10.24 25.06
CA LEU A 95 -11.16 9.65 23.72
C LEU A 95 -11.83 10.62 22.75
N ALA A 96 -12.78 11.43 23.22
CA ALA A 96 -13.48 12.40 22.39
C ALA A 96 -12.52 13.44 21.78
N GLU A 97 -11.57 13.94 22.57
CA GLU A 97 -10.56 14.93 22.13
C GLU A 97 -9.65 14.37 21.03
N VAL A 98 -9.22 13.12 21.13
CA VAL A 98 -8.42 12.45 20.08
C VAL A 98 -9.14 12.51 18.74
N PHE A 99 -10.43 12.20 18.76
CA PHE A 99 -11.25 11.99 17.59
C PHE A 99 -11.99 13.22 17.05
N GLN A 100 -11.74 14.42 17.60
CA GLN A 100 -12.38 15.64 17.13
C GLN A 100 -12.08 15.91 15.65
N SER A 101 -13.11 16.06 14.83
CA SER A 101 -12.92 16.53 13.46
C SER A 101 -12.30 17.92 13.49
N ALA A 102 -11.40 18.24 12.57
CA ALA A 102 -11.04 19.64 12.32
C ALA A 102 -12.24 20.35 11.64
N SER A 103 -13.39 20.42 12.32
CA SER A 103 -14.52 21.22 11.85
C SER A 103 -14.25 22.68 12.18
N ARG A 104 -13.60 23.34 11.23
CA ARG A 104 -13.68 24.76 10.88
C ARG A 104 -14.27 25.67 11.96
N ALA A 105 -13.41 26.53 12.52
CA ALA A 105 -13.80 27.85 13.01
C ALA A 105 -14.65 28.57 11.94
N LYS A 106 -15.95 28.71 12.21
CA LYS A 106 -16.89 29.77 11.78
C LYS A 106 -18.33 29.32 12.08
N SER A 107 -18.73 29.50 13.34
CA SER A 107 -20.13 29.75 13.71
C SER A 107 -20.13 30.78 14.84
N SER A 108 -19.69 31.99 14.49
CA SER A 108 -19.94 33.20 15.25
C SER A 108 -19.80 34.37 14.28
N ALA A 109 -20.87 34.63 13.54
CA ALA A 109 -21.21 35.97 13.12
C ALA A 109 -22.69 36.10 13.42
N LYS A 110 -22.95 37.05 14.32
CA LYS A 110 -24.23 37.46 14.87
C LYS A 110 -25.12 38.07 13.79
#